data_AF-A0A5J5N6Z3-F1
#
_entry.id   AF-A0A5J5N6Z3-F1
#
_cell.length_a   1.000
_cell.length_b   1.000
_cell.length_c   1.000
_cell.angle_alpha   90.00
_cell.angle_beta   90.00
_cell.angle_gamma   90.00
#
_symmetry.space_group_name_H-M   'P 1'
#
loop_
_entity.id
_entity.type
_entity.pdbx_description
1 polymer ?
#
loop_
_entity_poly.entity_id
_entity_poly.type
_entity_poly.pdbx_seq_one_letter_code
_entity_poly.pdbx_strand_id
1 'polypeptide(L)'
;MANKDALPMICPSSGVHIVLPDYYSPDGMGLIVPKTKDGRVVFMLPWLGRTIAGTTDSSTSITPLPEPNENEIQFILDAICDYLNVKVRCTDVLSAWSGIRPLAVDPNAKNTESISRDHVVSEEYPGLVTITGGKWTTYRSMAEDAVNAAIKSGKLSPSNECITSNLRLIGGDGWEPSLFTALAQQYVRMKKSDGGKVVPGVMDTAAAKHLSHAYGTLAERVATIAQNENLGKRLAHGYPYQEAEVAYCA
;
A
#
# COMPACT_ATOMS: atom_id res chain seq x y z
N MET A 1 -2.12 -15.50 29.23
CA MET A 1 -0.98 -16.41 28.99
C MET A 1 -1.28 -17.17 27.71
N ALA A 2 -0.34 -17.28 26.77
CA ALA A 2 -0.55 -18.02 25.53
C ALA A 2 -0.51 -19.54 25.78
N ASN A 3 -1.49 -20.28 25.26
CA ASN A 3 -1.52 -21.74 25.30
C ASN A 3 -0.40 -22.29 24.40
N LYS A 4 0.51 -23.09 24.95
CA LYS A 4 1.65 -23.67 24.21
C LYS A 4 1.24 -24.81 23.27
N ASP A 5 0.08 -25.41 23.51
CA ASP A 5 -0.44 -26.54 22.73
C ASP A 5 -1.40 -26.09 21.62
N ALA A 6 -1.58 -24.78 21.44
CA ALA A 6 -2.41 -24.23 20.38
C ALA A 6 -1.79 -24.54 19.00
N LEU A 7 -2.62 -25.06 18.08
CA LEU A 7 -2.20 -25.33 16.72
C LEU A 7 -1.91 -24.02 15.97
N PRO A 8 -0.88 -23.98 15.10
CA PRO A 8 -0.62 -22.82 14.26
C PRO A 8 -1.81 -22.52 13.34
N MET A 9 -2.35 -21.30 13.43
CA MET A 9 -3.45 -20.85 12.56
C MET A 9 -2.97 -20.17 11.28
N ILE A 10 -1.67 -19.88 11.16
CA ILE A 10 -1.09 -19.20 10.00
C ILE A 10 0.19 -19.88 9.51
N CYS A 11 0.41 -19.80 8.20
CA CYS A 11 1.66 -20.14 7.53
C CYS A 11 2.29 -18.83 7.00
N PRO A 12 3.35 -18.31 7.64
CA PRO A 12 3.98 -17.07 7.22
C PRO A 12 4.72 -17.24 5.88
N SER A 13 4.48 -16.32 4.95
CA SER A 13 5.17 -16.27 3.65
C SER A 13 5.77 -14.88 3.41
N SER A 14 7.07 -14.82 3.14
CA SER A 14 7.80 -13.63 2.71
C SER A 14 7.45 -13.29 1.26
N GLY A 15 7.32 -11.98 1.01
CA GLY A 15 7.14 -11.44 -0.33
C GLY A 15 7.96 -10.18 -0.53
N VAL A 16 8.89 -10.25 -1.48
CA VAL A 16 9.76 -9.14 -1.86
C VAL A 16 9.19 -8.39 -3.05
N HIS A 17 9.41 -7.08 -3.08
CA HIS A 17 9.28 -6.23 -4.26
C HIS A 17 10.52 -5.36 -4.40
N ILE A 18 10.80 -4.96 -5.64
CA ILE A 18 11.87 -4.02 -5.98
C ILE A 18 11.31 -2.80 -6.70
N VAL A 19 11.96 -1.66 -6.52
CA VAL A 19 11.71 -0.44 -7.31
C VAL A 19 12.80 -0.30 -8.36
N LEU A 20 12.38 -0.10 -9.60
CA LEU A 20 13.21 0.12 -10.76
C LEU A 20 12.91 1.52 -11.37
N PRO A 21 13.80 2.07 -12.20
CA PRO A 21 13.56 3.26 -13.00
C PRO A 21 12.28 3.16 -13.85
N ASP A 22 11.68 4.32 -14.15
CA ASP A 22 10.47 4.45 -14.95
C ASP A 22 10.56 3.81 -16.34
N TYR A 23 11.74 3.81 -16.97
CA TYR A 23 11.91 3.23 -18.31
C TYR A 23 11.68 1.70 -18.38
N TYR A 24 11.46 1.01 -17.26
CA TYR A 24 11.07 -0.41 -17.23
C TYR A 24 9.57 -0.64 -17.42
N SER A 25 8.71 0.37 -17.24
CA SER A 25 7.27 0.26 -17.52
C SER A 25 6.69 1.57 -18.06
N PRO A 26 5.97 1.56 -19.20
CA PRO A 26 5.29 2.76 -19.68
C PRO A 26 4.27 3.29 -18.67
N ASP A 27 4.09 4.61 -18.63
CA ASP A 27 3.05 5.23 -17.82
C ASP A 27 1.66 4.69 -18.19
N GLY A 28 0.88 4.32 -17.17
CA GLY A 28 -0.48 3.80 -17.34
C GLY A 28 -0.59 2.37 -17.86
N MET A 29 0.52 1.65 -18.05
CA MET A 29 0.51 0.25 -18.50
C MET A 29 1.28 -0.64 -17.53
N GLY A 30 0.57 -1.58 -16.90
CA GLY A 30 1.18 -2.67 -16.13
C GLY A 30 1.48 -3.87 -17.01
N LEU A 31 2.58 -4.56 -16.73
CA LEU A 31 2.94 -5.83 -17.36
C LEU A 31 2.77 -6.98 -16.36
N ILE A 32 2.33 -8.12 -16.88
CA ILE A 32 2.25 -9.37 -16.13
C ILE A 32 3.16 -10.36 -16.82
N VAL A 33 4.13 -10.88 -16.08
CA VAL A 33 4.93 -12.05 -16.44
C VAL A 33 4.14 -13.28 -15.97
N PRO A 34 3.43 -13.98 -16.87
CA PRO A 34 2.42 -14.97 -16.49
C PRO A 34 3.03 -16.29 -16.02
N LYS A 35 4.30 -16.55 -16.33
CA LYS A 35 4.99 -17.78 -15.97
C LYS A 35 6.49 -17.54 -15.85
N THR A 36 6.97 -17.42 -14.62
CA THR A 36 8.40 -17.50 -14.30
C THR A 36 8.91 -18.93 -14.45
N LYS A 37 10.24 -19.13 -14.31
CA LYS A 37 10.88 -20.45 -14.40
C LYS A 37 10.31 -21.48 -13.41
N ASP A 38 9.75 -21.03 -12.29
CA ASP A 38 9.12 -21.85 -11.26
C ASP A 38 7.58 -21.78 -11.25
N GLY A 39 6.97 -21.18 -12.29
CA GLY A 39 5.52 -21.14 -12.47
C GLY A 39 4.77 -20.06 -11.69
N ARG A 40 5.48 -19.16 -11.00
CA ARG A 40 4.91 -17.98 -10.35
C ARG A 40 4.59 -16.86 -11.35
N VAL A 41 3.88 -15.85 -10.87
CA VAL A 41 3.52 -14.64 -11.62
C VAL A 41 4.26 -13.46 -11.02
N VAL A 42 4.89 -12.65 -11.87
CA VAL A 42 5.51 -11.38 -11.50
C VAL A 42 4.79 -10.25 -12.20
N PHE A 43 4.48 -9.19 -11.46
CA PHE A 43 3.91 -7.94 -11.95
C PHE A 43 5.03 -6.91 -12.09
N MET A 44 4.93 -6.09 -13.13
CA MET A 44 5.67 -4.84 -13.26
C MET A 44 4.67 -3.71 -13.43
N LEU A 45 4.59 -2.81 -12.46
CA LEU A 45 3.56 -1.78 -12.41
C LEU A 45 4.21 -0.38 -12.33
N PRO A 46 3.78 0.58 -13.14
CA PRO A 46 4.19 1.97 -12.98
C PRO A 46 3.66 2.50 -11.64
N TRP A 47 4.53 3.10 -10.84
CA TRP A 47 4.22 3.62 -9.52
C TRP A 47 5.05 4.85 -9.20
N LEU A 48 4.39 6.00 -9.03
CA LEU A 48 4.99 7.27 -8.61
C LEU A 48 6.24 7.69 -9.43
N GLY A 49 6.19 7.50 -10.76
CA GLY A 49 7.30 7.84 -11.67
C GLY A 49 8.46 6.84 -11.61
N ARG A 50 8.19 5.61 -11.16
CA ARG A 50 9.09 4.46 -11.09
C ARG A 50 8.33 3.20 -11.51
N THR A 51 9.00 2.06 -11.49
CA THR A 51 8.38 0.75 -11.73
C THR A 51 8.53 -0.13 -10.49
N ILE A 52 7.43 -0.65 -9.96
CA ILE A 52 7.46 -1.73 -8.95
C ILE A 52 7.47 -3.06 -9.69
N ALA A 53 8.40 -3.95 -9.34
CA ALA A 53 8.39 -5.34 -9.79
C ALA A 53 8.30 -6.31 -8.61
N GLY A 54 7.47 -7.34 -8.73
CA GLY A 54 7.29 -8.36 -7.69
C GLY A 54 6.10 -9.28 -7.95
N THR A 55 5.87 -10.32 -7.17
CA THR A 55 6.49 -10.59 -5.87
C THR A 55 6.99 -12.03 -5.78
N THR A 56 7.76 -12.30 -4.73
CA THR A 56 8.14 -13.66 -4.34
C THR A 56 7.16 -14.28 -3.35
N ASP A 57 7.30 -15.58 -3.15
CA ASP A 57 6.52 -16.38 -2.20
C ASP A 57 7.48 -17.42 -1.60
N SER A 58 7.97 -17.13 -0.39
CA SER A 58 9.00 -17.94 0.29
C SER A 58 8.58 -18.18 1.74
N SER A 59 8.60 -19.42 2.24
CA SER A 59 8.33 -19.69 3.65
C SER A 59 9.33 -18.94 4.54
N THR A 60 8.84 -18.36 5.64
CA THR A 60 9.68 -17.54 6.53
C THR A 60 9.26 -17.63 7.99
N SER A 61 10.16 -17.27 8.89
CA SER A 61 9.85 -17.04 10.30
C SER A 61 9.25 -15.66 10.52
N ILE A 62 8.34 -15.53 11.48
CA ILE A 62 7.74 -14.22 11.83
C ILE A 62 8.81 -13.33 12.47
N THR A 63 8.99 -12.15 11.90
CA THR A 63 9.84 -11.08 12.45
C THR A 63 9.14 -9.74 12.26
N PRO A 64 9.27 -8.80 13.21
CA PRO A 64 8.78 -7.43 13.02
C PRO A 64 9.57 -6.65 11.97
N LEU A 65 10.75 -7.12 11.59
CA LEU A 65 11.67 -6.46 10.65
C LEU A 65 12.04 -7.43 9.52
N PRO A 66 11.11 -7.77 8.60
CA PRO A 66 11.43 -8.59 7.45
C PRO A 66 12.30 -7.82 6.46
N GLU A 67 13.39 -8.45 6.02
CA GLU A 67 14.32 -7.86 5.07
C GLU A 67 14.25 -8.59 3.72
N PRO A 68 14.38 -7.88 2.59
CA PRO A 68 14.46 -8.50 1.28
C PRO A 68 15.78 -9.25 1.12
N ASN A 69 15.70 -10.49 0.63
CA ASN A 69 16.88 -11.31 0.36
C ASN A 69 17.42 -11.08 -1.07
N GLU A 70 18.73 -11.10 -1.26
CA GLU A 70 19.38 -10.96 -2.58
C GLU A 70 18.91 -12.03 -3.58
N ASN A 71 18.68 -13.26 -3.14
CA ASN A 71 18.17 -14.33 -4.01
C ASN A 71 16.76 -14.03 -4.52
N GLU A 72 15.92 -13.37 -3.72
CA GLU A 72 14.56 -12.98 -4.12
C GLU A 72 14.57 -11.79 -5.07
N ILE A 73 15.50 -10.85 -4.86
CA ILE A 73 15.76 -9.75 -5.80
C ILE A 73 16.22 -10.29 -7.15
N GLN A 74 17.22 -11.19 -7.14
CA GLN A 74 17.73 -11.80 -8.37
C GLN A 74 16.65 -12.60 -9.10
N PHE A 75 15.80 -13.32 -8.37
CA PHE A 75 14.64 -14.01 -8.94
C PHE A 75 13.73 -13.05 -9.71
N ILE A 76 13.40 -11.88 -9.13
CA ILE A 76 12.55 -10.89 -9.79
C ILE A 76 13.24 -10.35 -11.06
N LEU A 77 14.53 -10.02 -10.98
CA LEU A 77 15.30 -9.52 -12.13
C LEU A 77 15.35 -10.55 -13.27
N ASP A 78 15.61 -11.82 -12.96
CA ASP A 78 15.63 -12.90 -13.93
C ASP A 78 14.26 -13.12 -14.57
N ALA A 79 13.19 -13.06 -13.76
CA ALA A 79 11.82 -13.24 -14.22
C ALA A 79 11.40 -12.16 -15.24
N ILE A 80 11.79 -10.91 -15.03
CA ILE A 80 11.43 -9.81 -15.94
C ILE A 80 12.37 -9.72 -17.15
N CYS A 81 13.63 -10.16 -17.02
CA CYS A 81 14.63 -10.12 -18.09
C CYS A 81 14.16 -10.88 -19.34
N ASP A 82 13.53 -12.04 -19.16
CA ASP A 82 13.04 -12.87 -20.26
C ASP A 82 11.91 -12.21 -21.08
N TYR A 83 11.30 -11.13 -20.56
CA TYR A 83 10.14 -10.45 -21.16
C TYR A 83 10.43 -9.04 -21.66
N LEU A 84 11.67 -8.58 -21.55
CA LEU A 84 12.07 -7.21 -21.91
C LEU A 84 13.18 -7.22 -22.96
N ASN A 85 13.10 -6.29 -23.91
CA ASN A 85 14.17 -6.09 -24.90
C ASN A 85 15.34 -5.25 -24.37
N VAL A 86 15.22 -4.68 -23.16
CA VAL A 86 16.25 -3.89 -22.50
C VAL A 86 17.04 -4.75 -21.52
N LYS A 87 18.33 -4.47 -21.38
CA LYS A 87 19.18 -5.18 -20.42
C LYS A 87 18.77 -4.82 -18.99
N VAL A 88 18.21 -5.77 -18.27
CA VAL A 88 17.91 -5.66 -16.83
C VAL A 88 19.23 -5.73 -16.05
N ARG A 89 19.47 -4.78 -15.14
CA ARG A 89 20.69 -4.71 -14.33
C ARG A 89 20.36 -4.64 -12.86
N CYS A 90 21.12 -5.38 -12.04
CA CYS A 90 21.02 -5.28 -10.58
C CYS A 90 21.31 -3.85 -10.07
N THR A 91 22.20 -3.11 -10.74
CA THR A 91 22.50 -1.71 -10.42
C THR A 91 21.34 -0.75 -10.65
N ASP A 92 20.27 -1.18 -11.31
CA ASP A 92 19.07 -0.36 -11.51
C ASP A 92 18.06 -0.52 -10.36
N VAL A 93 18.29 -1.43 -9.41
CA VAL A 93 17.43 -1.56 -8.22
C VAL A 93 17.63 -0.33 -7.33
N LEU A 94 16.61 0.51 -7.24
CA LEU A 94 16.63 1.75 -6.45
C LEU A 94 16.29 1.49 -4.98
N SER A 95 15.40 0.53 -4.73
CA SER A 95 15.06 0.06 -3.39
C SER A 95 14.40 -1.32 -3.45
N ALA A 96 14.35 -2.01 -2.32
CA ALA A 96 13.64 -3.26 -2.15
C ALA A 96 12.97 -3.29 -0.77
N TRP A 97 11.84 -3.98 -0.66
CA TRP A 97 11.20 -4.22 0.63
C TRP A 97 10.61 -5.62 0.68
N SER A 98 10.44 -6.13 1.89
CA SER A 98 9.79 -7.41 2.17
C SER A 98 8.60 -7.22 3.10
N GLY A 99 7.59 -8.07 2.95
CA GLY A 99 6.48 -8.19 3.87
C GLY A 99 6.14 -9.65 4.13
N ILE A 100 5.60 -9.93 5.32
CA ILE A 100 5.16 -11.28 5.70
C ILE A 100 3.64 -11.37 5.56
N ARG A 101 3.18 -12.33 4.75
CA ARG A 101 1.76 -12.66 4.55
C ARG A 101 1.34 -13.70 5.59
N PRO A 102 0.32 -13.44 6.41
CA PRO A 102 -0.18 -14.40 7.40
C PRO A 102 -1.18 -15.35 6.74
N LEU A 103 -0.72 -16.28 5.89
CA LEU A 103 -1.64 -17.14 5.13
C LEU A 103 -2.43 -18.03 6.09
N ALA A 104 -3.76 -18.04 5.98
CA ALA A 104 -4.61 -18.77 6.91
C ALA A 104 -4.50 -20.28 6.68
N VAL A 105 -4.37 -21.02 7.77
CA VAL A 105 -4.56 -22.47 7.81
C VAL A 105 -5.97 -22.71 8.32
N ASP A 106 -6.81 -23.38 7.54
CA ASP A 106 -8.15 -23.73 8.00
C ASP A 106 -8.05 -24.87 9.03
N PRO A 107 -8.39 -24.64 10.32
CA PRO A 107 -8.33 -25.66 11.35
C PRO A 107 -9.33 -26.82 11.14
N ASN A 108 -10.33 -26.63 10.28
CA ASN A 108 -11.33 -27.65 9.94
C ASN A 108 -11.01 -28.40 8.62
N ALA A 109 -9.97 -28.00 7.89
CA ALA A 109 -9.58 -28.65 6.65
C ALA A 109 -8.95 -30.02 6.94
N LYS A 110 -9.46 -31.08 6.30
CA LYS A 110 -8.93 -32.45 6.43
C LYS A 110 -7.53 -32.63 5.83
N ASN A 111 -7.08 -31.69 4.99
CA ASN A 111 -5.75 -31.67 4.39
C ASN A 111 -5.05 -30.36 4.76
N THR A 112 -3.90 -30.46 5.42
CA THR A 112 -3.03 -29.34 5.82
C THR A 112 -2.39 -28.59 4.64
N GLU A 113 -2.60 -29.07 3.41
CA GLU A 113 -2.05 -28.49 2.17
C GLU A 113 -2.94 -27.41 1.54
N SER A 114 -4.20 -27.25 1.98
CA SER A 114 -5.08 -26.18 1.47
C SER A 114 -4.89 -24.89 2.27
N ILE A 115 -3.70 -24.27 2.13
CA ILE A 115 -3.49 -22.91 2.62
C ILE A 115 -4.47 -21.99 1.86
N SER A 116 -5.47 -21.47 2.58
CA SER A 116 -6.45 -20.57 1.97
C SER A 116 -5.82 -19.19 1.83
N ARG A 117 -5.97 -18.58 0.65
CA ARG A 117 -5.61 -17.17 0.43
C ARG A 117 -6.73 -16.21 0.86
N ASP A 118 -7.82 -16.73 1.40
CA ASP A 118 -8.94 -15.93 1.91
C ASP A 118 -8.83 -15.77 3.44
N HIS A 119 -9.68 -14.93 4.03
CA HIS A 119 -9.70 -14.75 5.49
C HIS A 119 -10.52 -15.85 6.17
N VAL A 120 -10.14 -16.18 7.40
CA VAL A 120 -10.90 -17.07 8.29
C VAL A 120 -11.28 -16.29 9.54
N VAL A 121 -12.55 -16.35 9.93
CA VAL A 121 -13.07 -15.79 11.18
C VAL A 121 -13.52 -16.93 12.07
N SER A 122 -12.97 -17.03 13.27
CA SER A 122 -13.29 -18.08 14.24
C SER A 122 -13.50 -17.51 15.65
N GLU A 123 -14.24 -18.25 16.46
CA GLU A 123 -14.40 -18.01 17.89
C GLU A 123 -14.04 -19.31 18.62
N GLU A 124 -12.82 -19.40 19.13
CA GLU A 124 -12.36 -20.58 19.89
C GLU A 124 -12.76 -20.50 21.37
N TYR A 125 -12.88 -19.29 21.90
CA TYR A 125 -13.29 -19.02 23.27
C TYR A 125 -14.44 -18.02 23.26
N PRO A 126 -15.46 -18.18 24.13
CA PRO A 126 -16.58 -17.24 24.20
C PRO A 126 -16.09 -15.79 24.37
N GLY A 127 -16.47 -14.93 23.43
CA GLY A 127 -16.09 -13.51 23.42
C GLY A 127 -14.77 -13.19 22.70
N LEU A 128 -14.02 -14.18 22.23
CA LEU A 128 -12.75 -13.98 21.51
C LEU A 128 -12.90 -14.30 20.03
N VAL A 129 -13.12 -13.26 19.23
CA VAL A 129 -13.15 -13.35 17.77
C VAL A 129 -11.73 -13.22 17.23
N THR A 130 -11.30 -14.24 16.47
CA THR A 130 -9.99 -14.28 15.82
C THR A 130 -10.17 -14.19 14.31
N ILE A 131 -9.32 -13.38 13.66
CA ILE A 131 -9.26 -13.24 12.20
C ILE A 131 -7.86 -13.64 11.75
N THR A 132 -7.76 -14.50 10.75
CA THR A 132 -6.50 -14.89 10.12
C THR A 132 -6.58 -14.78 8.60
N GLY A 133 -5.43 -14.62 7.93
CA GLY A 133 -5.41 -14.41 6.49
C GLY A 133 -5.96 -13.05 6.06
N GLY A 134 -6.63 -13.05 4.91
CA GLY A 134 -7.24 -11.87 4.32
C GLY A 134 -6.36 -11.15 3.30
N LYS A 135 -7.00 -10.72 2.22
CA LYS A 135 -6.38 -9.89 1.18
C LYS A 135 -6.74 -8.43 1.44
N TRP A 136 -5.85 -7.53 1.04
CA TRP A 136 -6.19 -6.11 1.00
C TRP A 136 -7.45 -5.84 0.19
N THR A 137 -7.67 -6.54 -0.92
CA THR A 137 -8.86 -6.38 -1.78
C THR A 137 -10.17 -6.78 -1.10
N THR A 138 -10.13 -7.61 -0.06
CA THR A 138 -11.33 -8.11 0.64
C THR A 138 -11.48 -7.53 2.05
N TYR A 139 -10.65 -6.56 2.43
CA TYR A 139 -10.57 -6.06 3.81
C TYR A 139 -11.92 -5.59 4.39
N ARG A 140 -12.76 -4.94 3.57
CA ARG A 140 -14.09 -4.47 3.99
C ARG A 140 -15.02 -5.63 4.36
N SER A 141 -15.07 -6.65 3.50
CA SER A 141 -15.88 -7.85 3.75
C SER A 141 -15.35 -8.63 4.95
N MET A 142 -14.02 -8.75 5.07
CA MET A 142 -13.38 -9.37 6.23
C MET A 142 -13.72 -8.65 7.54
N ALA A 143 -13.73 -7.31 7.53
CA ALA A 143 -14.11 -6.51 8.69
C ALA A 143 -15.59 -6.70 9.05
N GLU A 144 -16.47 -6.75 8.05
CA GLU A 144 -17.89 -7.03 8.24
C GLU A 144 -18.13 -8.42 8.86
N ASP A 145 -17.47 -9.46 8.36
CA ASP A 145 -17.57 -10.82 8.91
C ASP A 145 -17.10 -10.89 10.37
N ALA A 146 -16.01 -10.18 10.70
CA ALA A 146 -15.49 -10.10 12.05
C ALA A 146 -16.45 -9.38 13.02
N VAL A 147 -17.04 -8.26 12.58
CA VAL A 147 -18.03 -7.53 13.38
C VAL A 147 -19.29 -8.38 13.58
N ASN A 148 -19.75 -9.09 12.54
CA ASN A 148 -20.88 -10.01 12.64
C ASN A 148 -20.62 -11.15 13.64
N ALA A 149 -19.42 -11.72 13.62
CA ALA A 149 -18.99 -12.71 14.61
C ALA A 149 -19.00 -12.13 16.03
N ALA A 150 -18.52 -10.91 16.22
CA ALA A 150 -18.50 -10.23 17.52
C ALA A 150 -19.93 -9.92 18.03
N ILE A 151 -20.83 -9.50 17.15
CA ILE A 151 -22.26 -9.28 17.46
C ILE A 151 -22.89 -10.58 17.96
N LYS A 152 -22.67 -11.70 17.23
CA LYS A 152 -23.19 -13.01 17.60
C LYS A 152 -22.63 -13.49 18.94
N SER A 153 -21.32 -13.40 19.12
CA SER A 153 -20.62 -13.80 20.34
C SER A 153 -21.10 -13.00 21.57
N GLY A 154 -21.19 -11.68 21.42
CA GLY A 154 -21.65 -10.77 22.47
C GLY A 154 -23.16 -10.73 22.67
N LYS A 155 -23.95 -11.49 21.87
CA LYS A 155 -25.42 -11.44 21.85
C LYS A 155 -25.96 -10.01 21.70
N LEU A 156 -25.29 -9.21 20.90
CA LEU A 156 -25.65 -7.82 20.65
C LEU A 156 -26.82 -7.75 19.66
N SER A 157 -27.65 -6.72 19.81
CA SER A 157 -28.76 -6.43 18.89
C SER A 157 -28.50 -5.07 18.23
N PRO A 158 -27.80 -5.02 17.08
CA PRO A 158 -27.52 -3.76 16.41
C PRO A 158 -28.82 -3.11 15.92
N SER A 159 -28.85 -1.77 15.92
CA SER A 159 -30.02 -1.01 15.46
C SER A 159 -30.14 -0.96 13.94
N ASN A 160 -29.04 -1.19 13.21
CA ASN A 160 -28.94 -1.11 11.76
C ASN A 160 -28.07 -2.24 11.21
N GLU A 161 -28.20 -2.51 9.91
CA GLU A 161 -27.28 -3.36 9.15
C GLU A 161 -25.92 -2.67 8.90
N CYS A 162 -24.96 -3.42 8.36
CA CYS A 162 -23.66 -2.88 7.98
C CYS A 162 -23.80 -1.86 6.85
N ILE A 163 -23.38 -0.62 7.09
CA ILE A 163 -23.45 0.48 6.11
C ILE A 163 -22.13 0.73 5.37
N THR A 164 -21.08 -0.05 5.68
CA THR A 164 -19.71 0.25 5.23
C THR A 164 -19.51 0.21 3.72
N SER A 165 -20.38 -0.47 2.96
CA SER A 165 -20.36 -0.45 1.49
C SER A 165 -20.65 0.93 0.90
N ASN A 166 -21.38 1.77 1.64
CA ASN A 166 -21.80 3.10 1.22
C ASN A 166 -21.04 4.21 1.96
N LEU A 167 -20.21 3.87 2.95
CA LEU A 167 -19.37 4.81 3.66
C LEU A 167 -18.14 5.14 2.82
N ARG A 168 -17.95 6.43 2.53
CA ARG A 168 -16.72 6.93 1.90
C ARG A 168 -15.62 7.02 2.94
N LEU A 169 -14.42 6.62 2.56
CA LEU A 169 -13.24 6.82 3.40
C LEU A 169 -12.93 8.31 3.53
N ILE A 170 -12.26 8.66 4.63
CA ILE A 170 -11.80 10.03 4.90
C ILE A 170 -10.98 10.55 3.70
N GLY A 171 -11.30 11.75 3.23
CA GLY A 171 -10.71 12.37 2.05
C GLY A 171 -11.37 11.96 0.71
N GLY A 172 -12.17 10.89 0.68
CA GLY A 172 -12.86 10.46 -0.54
C GLY A 172 -14.20 11.17 -0.77
N ASP A 173 -14.84 11.70 0.27
CA ASP A 173 -16.11 12.40 0.13
C ASP A 173 -15.92 13.76 -0.53
N GLY A 174 -16.64 14.00 -1.64
CA GLY A 174 -16.55 15.22 -2.44
C GLY A 174 -15.30 15.35 -3.31
N TRP A 175 -14.47 14.31 -3.40
CA TRP A 175 -13.29 14.33 -4.27
C TRP A 175 -13.70 14.21 -5.75
N GLU A 176 -13.09 15.06 -6.58
CA GLU A 176 -13.25 15.06 -8.03
C GLU A 176 -11.87 15.14 -8.70
N PRO A 177 -11.67 14.52 -9.88
CA PRO A 177 -10.40 14.56 -10.60
C PRO A 177 -9.88 15.98 -10.91
N SER A 178 -10.77 16.98 -10.92
CA SER A 178 -10.42 18.39 -11.15
C SER A 178 -9.97 19.15 -9.90
N LEU A 179 -10.03 18.54 -8.70
CA LEU A 179 -9.69 19.20 -7.43
C LEU A 179 -8.29 19.82 -7.45
N PHE A 180 -7.33 19.20 -8.13
CA PHE A 180 -5.98 19.77 -8.27
C PHE A 180 -5.97 21.17 -8.91
N THR A 181 -6.94 21.49 -9.77
CA THR A 181 -7.04 22.81 -10.40
C THR A 181 -7.37 23.88 -9.37
N ALA A 182 -8.32 23.59 -8.47
CA ALA A 182 -8.68 24.49 -7.38
C ALA A 182 -7.47 24.71 -6.46
N LEU A 183 -6.77 23.62 -6.09
CA LEU A 183 -5.55 23.70 -5.29
C LEU A 183 -4.47 24.58 -5.96
N ALA A 184 -4.23 24.37 -7.26
CA ALA A 184 -3.21 25.13 -8.00
C ALA A 184 -3.55 26.63 -8.13
N GLN A 185 -4.84 26.98 -8.19
CA GLN A 185 -5.31 28.36 -8.38
C GLN A 185 -5.45 29.13 -7.06
N GLN A 186 -5.84 28.46 -5.99
CA GLN A 186 -6.14 29.09 -4.71
C GLN A 186 -4.92 29.23 -3.81
N TYR A 187 -3.93 28.34 -3.96
CA TYR A 187 -2.79 28.27 -3.06
C TYR A 187 -1.47 28.64 -3.73
N VAL A 188 -0.61 29.30 -2.96
CA VAL A 188 0.73 29.69 -3.40
C VAL A 188 1.79 28.74 -2.85
N ARG A 189 2.76 28.40 -3.68
CA ARG A 189 3.99 27.71 -3.31
C ARG A 189 5.03 28.72 -2.85
N MET A 190 5.70 28.44 -1.74
CA MET A 190 6.86 29.21 -1.29
C MET A 190 8.12 28.69 -1.99
N LYS A 191 8.77 29.52 -2.83
CA LYS A 191 10.03 29.16 -3.50
C LYS A 191 11.17 30.06 -3.04
N LYS A 192 12.39 29.53 -2.96
CA LYS A 192 13.60 30.37 -2.85
C LYS A 192 13.93 30.96 -4.22
N SER A 193 14.13 32.26 -4.28
CA SER A 193 14.70 32.95 -5.44
C SER A 193 16.22 32.75 -5.50
N ASP A 194 16.83 33.10 -6.64
CA ASP A 194 18.28 33.04 -6.85
C ASP A 194 19.07 33.89 -5.84
N GLY A 195 18.44 34.92 -5.28
CA GLY A 195 18.99 35.74 -4.19
C GLY A 195 18.73 35.19 -2.78
N GLY A 196 18.25 33.96 -2.64
CA GLY A 196 18.00 33.29 -1.35
C GLY A 196 16.71 33.69 -0.63
N LYS A 197 15.95 34.67 -1.17
CA LYS A 197 14.69 35.14 -0.58
C LYS A 197 13.55 34.17 -0.88
N VAL A 198 12.75 33.84 0.13
CA VAL A 198 11.51 33.07 -0.09
C VAL A 198 10.44 34.00 -0.66
N VAL A 199 9.90 33.65 -1.83
CA VAL A 199 8.87 34.41 -2.52
C VAL A 199 7.69 33.50 -2.88
N PRO A 200 6.43 34.01 -2.81
CA PRO A 200 5.27 33.25 -3.23
C PRO A 200 5.29 33.08 -4.76
N GLY A 201 4.90 31.89 -5.20
CA GLY A 201 4.68 31.53 -6.60
C GLY A 201 3.45 30.65 -6.76
N VAL A 202 2.98 30.45 -7.98
CA VAL A 202 1.84 29.56 -8.23
C VAL A 202 2.22 28.13 -7.84
N MET A 203 1.29 27.40 -7.19
CA MET A 203 1.47 25.98 -6.95
C MET A 203 1.50 25.23 -8.29
N ASP A 204 2.60 24.53 -8.55
CA ASP A 204 2.75 23.79 -9.80
C ASP A 204 1.81 22.58 -9.86
N THR A 205 1.42 22.20 -11.08
CA THR A 205 0.45 21.14 -11.33
C THR A 205 0.87 19.80 -10.73
N ALA A 206 2.16 19.49 -10.65
CA ALA A 206 2.64 18.26 -10.05
C ALA A 206 2.39 18.23 -8.53
N ALA A 207 2.63 19.36 -7.84
CA ALA A 207 2.27 19.52 -6.43
C ALA A 207 0.78 19.29 -6.20
N ALA A 208 -0.05 19.98 -6.99
CA ALA A 208 -1.48 20.01 -6.77
C ALA A 208 -2.13 18.64 -7.06
N LYS A 209 -1.68 17.96 -8.12
CA LYS A 209 -2.12 16.60 -8.45
C LYS A 209 -1.71 15.61 -7.35
N HIS A 210 -0.48 15.71 -6.85
CA HIS A 210 -0.01 14.89 -5.75
C HIS A 210 -0.89 15.08 -4.50
N LEU A 211 -1.10 16.32 -4.05
CA LEU A 211 -1.92 16.59 -2.88
C LEU A 211 -3.35 16.06 -3.05
N SER A 212 -3.96 16.32 -4.21
CA SER A 212 -5.31 15.84 -4.53
C SER A 212 -5.41 14.31 -4.53
N HIS A 213 -4.42 13.60 -5.08
CA HIS A 213 -4.42 12.13 -5.11
C HIS A 213 -4.10 11.50 -3.74
N ALA A 214 -3.18 12.08 -2.98
CA ALA A 214 -2.71 11.51 -1.72
C ALA A 214 -3.67 11.78 -0.55
N TYR A 215 -4.28 12.97 -0.51
CA TYR A 215 -5.10 13.43 0.62
C TYR A 215 -6.58 13.59 0.29
N GLY A 216 -6.96 13.46 -0.98
CA GLY A 216 -8.34 13.68 -1.40
C GLY A 216 -8.82 15.09 -1.06
N THR A 217 -10.01 15.23 -0.49
CA THR A 217 -10.55 16.53 -0.03
C THR A 217 -9.80 17.12 1.16
N LEU A 218 -8.98 16.35 1.87
CA LEU A 218 -8.10 16.89 2.92
C LEU A 218 -6.89 17.66 2.37
N ALA A 219 -6.64 17.58 1.06
CA ALA A 219 -5.58 18.33 0.39
C ALA A 219 -5.67 19.84 0.64
N GLU A 220 -6.90 20.37 0.79
CA GLU A 220 -7.14 21.78 1.10
C GLU A 220 -6.51 22.18 2.45
N ARG A 221 -6.59 21.29 3.45
CA ARG A 221 -5.97 21.53 4.77
C ARG A 221 -4.45 21.56 4.66
N VAL A 222 -3.86 20.63 3.91
CA VAL A 222 -2.42 20.60 3.67
C VAL A 222 -1.96 21.87 2.94
N ALA A 223 -2.70 22.29 1.91
CA ALA A 223 -2.39 23.50 1.15
C ALA A 223 -2.54 24.78 2.01
N THR A 224 -3.51 24.81 2.93
CA THR A 224 -3.70 25.89 3.90
C THR A 224 -2.52 25.98 4.87
N ILE A 225 -2.04 24.85 5.39
CA ILE A 225 -0.82 24.80 6.22
C ILE A 225 0.37 25.33 5.43
N ALA A 226 0.54 24.87 4.19
CA ALA A 226 1.64 25.31 3.32
C ALA A 226 1.68 26.84 3.14
N GLN A 227 0.51 27.47 2.99
CA GLN A 227 0.39 28.90 2.81
C GLN A 227 0.56 29.68 4.11
N ASN A 228 -0.18 29.31 5.17
CA ASN A 228 -0.23 30.08 6.41
C ASN A 228 1.07 29.96 7.22
N GLU A 229 1.74 28.82 7.15
CA GLU A 229 2.97 28.55 7.91
C GLU A 229 4.23 28.69 7.06
N ASN A 230 4.11 29.11 5.79
CA ASN A 230 5.19 29.20 4.82
C ASN A 230 5.90 27.86 4.55
N LEU A 231 5.20 26.74 4.70
CA LEU A 231 5.70 25.37 4.49
C LEU A 231 5.46 24.82 3.07
N GLY A 232 5.23 25.69 2.08
CA GLY A 232 5.06 25.29 0.67
C GLY A 232 6.33 24.87 -0.06
N LYS A 233 7.49 24.85 0.60
CA LYS A 233 8.76 24.45 -0.01
C LYS A 233 8.81 22.93 -0.23
N ARG A 234 9.52 22.50 -1.28
CA ARG A 234 9.72 21.06 -1.58
C ARG A 234 10.68 20.40 -0.58
N LEU A 235 10.34 19.18 -0.18
CA LEU A 235 11.21 18.33 0.64
C LEU A 235 12.42 17.83 -0.14
N ALA A 236 12.22 17.43 -1.40
CA ALA A 236 13.26 16.87 -2.25
C ALA A 236 13.17 17.43 -3.67
N HIS A 237 14.33 17.65 -4.29
CA HIS A 237 14.40 18.09 -5.69
C HIS A 237 13.81 17.02 -6.61
N GLY A 238 13.00 17.44 -7.59
CA GLY A 238 12.37 16.54 -8.56
C GLY A 238 11.10 15.83 -8.08
N TYR A 239 10.68 16.02 -6.82
CA TYR A 239 9.48 15.37 -6.27
C TYR A 239 8.39 16.38 -5.88
N PRO A 240 7.11 15.98 -5.89
CA PRO A 240 5.99 16.86 -5.60
C PRO A 240 5.66 17.01 -4.10
N TYR A 241 6.54 16.56 -3.21
CA TYR A 241 6.30 16.58 -1.76
C TYR A 241 6.68 17.92 -1.13
N GLN A 242 5.85 18.45 -0.24
CA GLN A 242 6.00 19.74 0.44
C GLN A 242 6.27 19.58 1.95
N GLU A 243 6.94 20.56 2.56
CA GLU A 243 7.20 20.59 4.01
C GLU A 243 5.89 20.56 4.82
N ALA A 244 4.81 21.16 4.31
CA ALA A 244 3.49 21.15 4.93
C ALA A 244 2.88 19.75 5.11
N GLU A 245 3.26 18.79 4.27
CA GLU A 245 2.80 17.40 4.40
C GLU A 245 3.36 16.75 5.66
N VAL A 246 4.58 17.13 6.07
CA VAL A 246 5.18 16.66 7.32
C VAL A 246 4.45 17.25 8.52
N ALA A 247 4.16 18.55 8.49
CA ALA A 247 3.42 19.22 9.56
C ALA A 247 1.98 18.70 9.69
N TYR A 248 1.32 18.36 8.58
CA TYR A 248 -0.01 17.78 8.59
C TYR A 248 -0.05 16.37 9.22
N CYS A 249 1.01 15.59 9.02
CA CYS A 249 1.12 14.21 9.52
C CYS A 249 1.66 14.11 10.96
N ALA A 250 2.20 15.19 11.52
CA ALA A 250 2.75 15.25 12.88
C ALA A 250 1.66 15.44 13.94
#